data_AF-A0A7S0HV48-F1
#
_entry.id   AF-A0A7S0HV48-F1
#
_cell.length_a   1.000
_cell.length_b   1.000
_cell.length_c   1.000
_cell.angle_alpha   90.00
_cell.angle_beta   90.00
_cell.angle_gamma   90.00
#
_symmetry.space_group_name_H-M   'P 1'
#
loop_
_entity.id
_entity.type
_entity.pdbx_description
1 polymer ?
#
loop_
_entity_poly.entity_id
_entity_poly.type
_entity_poly.pdbx_seq_one_letter_code
_entity_poly.pdbx_strand_id
1 'polypeptide(L)'
;MQRPTLYLLLLGFCSAFSPPKTFASFGNEAAKQLIRSWAPQTTAIATGVVLINNPENMRRFVRARILLEEANTGCIASFDDSLSVVICRFSRSEHQLLLPLWPGEVDQTQTLANLRRWHREQFGGDGARLSGKHIESPEDQAAWNDMDV
;
A
#
# COMPACT_ATOMS: atom_id res chain seq x y z
N MET A 1 -22.12 49.26 35.73
CA MET A 1 -20.84 48.50 35.61
C MET A 1 -21.00 47.48 34.50
N GLN A 2 -20.50 47.81 33.31
CA GLN A 2 -20.48 46.91 32.16
C GLN A 2 -19.26 45.98 32.29
N ARG A 3 -19.47 44.67 32.19
CA ARG A 3 -18.38 43.70 32.03
C ARG A 3 -18.37 43.24 30.57
N PRO A 4 -17.22 43.29 29.88
CA PRO A 4 -17.12 42.97 28.48
C PRO A 4 -17.27 41.47 28.23
N THR A 5 -17.95 41.21 27.13
CA THR A 5 -18.19 39.96 26.42
C THR A 5 -16.89 39.20 26.14
N LEU A 6 -16.84 37.91 26.48
CA LEU A 6 -15.81 36.99 25.98
C LEU A 6 -16.49 35.95 25.09
N TYR A 7 -16.63 36.28 23.80
CA TYR A 7 -16.97 35.30 22.77
C TYR A 7 -15.75 34.39 22.57
N LEU A 8 -15.82 33.17 23.10
CA LEU A 8 -14.86 32.11 22.74
C LEU A 8 -15.16 31.67 21.30
N LEU A 9 -14.48 32.29 20.35
CA LEU A 9 -14.33 31.79 18.98
C LEU A 9 -13.44 30.53 19.02
N LEU A 10 -14.07 29.35 19.01
CA LEU A 10 -13.42 28.09 18.66
C LEU A 10 -13.29 28.03 17.13
N LEU A 11 -12.23 28.66 16.62
CA LEU A 11 -11.76 28.49 15.24
C LEU A 11 -10.44 27.71 15.24
N GLY A 12 -10.37 26.68 14.40
CA GLY A 12 -9.16 25.93 14.05
C GLY A 12 -8.91 24.76 15.00
N PHE A 13 -8.79 23.50 14.57
CA PHE A 13 -8.13 23.02 13.36
C PHE A 13 -8.95 21.91 12.71
N CYS A 14 -9.53 22.15 11.52
CA CYS A 14 -9.63 21.08 10.55
C CYS A 14 -8.22 20.86 10.02
N SER A 15 -7.45 20.00 10.66
CA SER A 15 -6.28 19.41 10.02
C SER A 15 -6.80 18.71 8.77
N ALA A 16 -6.62 19.32 7.59
CA ALA A 16 -6.79 18.61 6.35
C ALA A 16 -5.96 17.34 6.47
N PHE A 17 -6.63 16.19 6.45
CA PHE A 17 -5.96 14.89 6.52
C PHE A 17 -5.08 14.77 5.28
N SER A 18 -3.82 15.16 5.40
CA SER A 18 -2.78 14.86 4.43
C SER A 18 -2.33 13.44 4.75
N PRO A 19 -2.78 12.41 3.98
CA PRO A 19 -2.33 11.06 4.24
C PRO A 19 -0.79 11.03 4.17
N PRO A 20 -0.12 10.32 5.08
CA PRO A 20 1.32 10.11 4.94
C PRO A 20 1.59 9.47 3.58
N LYS A 21 2.69 9.88 2.92
CA LYS A 21 3.11 9.35 1.61
C LYS A 21 3.18 7.83 1.60
N THR A 22 3.42 7.19 2.74
CA THR A 22 3.36 5.73 2.87
C THR A 22 2.65 5.38 4.17
N PHE A 23 1.75 4.40 4.16
CA PHE A 23 1.07 3.90 5.36
C PHE A 23 0.84 2.38 5.31
N ALA A 24 0.76 1.76 6.48
CA ALA A 24 0.28 0.38 6.61
C ALA A 24 -1.20 0.36 6.99
N SER A 25 -1.97 -0.47 6.28
CA SER A 25 -3.30 -0.88 6.69
C SER A 25 -3.20 -2.27 7.28
N PHE A 26 -3.44 -2.35 8.59
CA PHE A 26 -3.51 -3.61 9.32
C PHE A 26 -4.94 -4.14 9.28
N GLY A 27 -5.09 -5.38 8.84
CA GLY A 27 -6.38 -6.04 8.76
C GLY A 27 -7.03 -5.95 7.38
N ASN A 28 -7.83 -6.98 7.13
CA ASN A 28 -8.26 -7.34 5.79
C ASN A 28 -9.20 -6.30 5.17
N GLU A 29 -10.09 -5.67 5.95
CA GLU A 29 -11.16 -4.83 5.38
C GLU A 29 -10.70 -3.49 4.78
N ALA A 30 -9.81 -2.75 5.47
CA ALA A 30 -9.28 -1.49 4.93
C ALA A 30 -8.34 -1.75 3.73
N ALA A 31 -7.54 -2.81 3.77
CA ALA A 31 -6.73 -3.24 2.64
C ALA A 31 -7.61 -3.70 1.46
N LYS A 32 -8.70 -4.43 1.71
CA LYS A 32 -9.68 -4.85 0.69
C LYS A 32 -10.33 -3.65 0.01
N GLN A 33 -10.72 -2.63 0.78
CA GLN A 33 -11.29 -1.40 0.21
C GLN A 33 -10.27 -0.67 -0.68
N LEU A 34 -9.01 -0.57 -0.24
CA LEU A 34 -7.95 0.04 -1.03
C LEU A 34 -7.72 -0.72 -2.33
N ILE A 35 -7.61 -2.06 -2.27
CA ILE A 35 -7.41 -2.87 -3.49
C ILE A 35 -8.59 -2.76 -4.45
N ARG A 36 -9.84 -2.63 -3.97
CA ARG A 36 -10.98 -2.39 -4.86
C ARG A 36 -10.81 -1.12 -5.70
N SER A 37 -10.22 -0.06 -5.13
CA SER A 37 -9.90 1.17 -5.87
C SER A 37 -8.76 0.99 -6.88
N TRP A 38 -7.95 -0.05 -6.71
CA TRP A 38 -6.85 -0.42 -7.59
C TRP A 38 -7.28 -1.31 -8.78
N ALA A 39 -8.58 -1.66 -8.89
CA ALA A 39 -9.05 -2.60 -9.91
C ALA A 39 -8.56 -2.22 -11.33
N PRO A 40 -7.95 -3.17 -12.08
CA PRO A 40 -7.46 -2.89 -13.43
C PRO A 40 -8.60 -2.42 -14.34
N GLN A 41 -8.34 -1.41 -15.16
CA GLN A 41 -9.33 -0.91 -16.12
C GLN A 41 -9.62 -1.96 -17.19
N THR A 42 -10.89 -2.32 -17.32
CA THR A 42 -11.39 -3.22 -18.35
C THR A 42 -12.15 -2.43 -19.41
N THR A 43 -11.83 -2.64 -20.69
CA THR A 43 -12.59 -2.01 -21.79
C THR A 43 -13.65 -2.98 -22.27
N ALA A 44 -14.92 -2.64 -22.05
CA ALA A 44 -16.04 -3.40 -22.60
C ALA A 44 -16.16 -3.12 -24.11
N ILE A 45 -16.09 -4.16 -24.93
CA ILE A 45 -16.40 -4.05 -26.36
C ILE A 45 -17.85 -4.46 -26.57
N ALA A 46 -18.55 -3.78 -27.50
CA ALA A 46 -19.96 -4.03 -27.83
C ALA A 46 -20.28 -5.50 -28.22
N THR A 47 -19.27 -6.31 -28.52
CA THR A 47 -19.37 -7.75 -28.82
C THR A 47 -19.45 -8.64 -27.57
N GLY A 48 -19.42 -8.08 -26.35
CA GLY A 48 -19.46 -8.84 -25.09
C GLY A 48 -18.10 -9.38 -24.63
N VAL A 49 -17.03 -9.12 -25.39
CA VAL A 49 -15.65 -9.45 -25.02
C VAL A 49 -15.07 -8.28 -24.22
N VAL A 50 -14.53 -8.57 -23.04
CA VAL A 50 -13.83 -7.59 -22.20
C VAL A 50 -12.34 -7.66 -22.51
N LEU A 51 -11.76 -6.55 -22.99
CA LEU A 51 -10.31 -6.46 -23.16
C LEU A 51 -9.65 -6.10 -21.83
N ILE A 52 -8.65 -6.90 -21.48
CA ILE A 52 -7.77 -6.65 -20.33
C ILE A 52 -6.49 -6.03 -20.88
N ASN A 53 -6.29 -4.75 -20.61
CA ASN A 53 -5.15 -3.99 -21.14
C ASN A 53 -3.80 -4.47 -20.57
N ASN A 54 -3.80 -4.99 -19.33
CA ASN A 54 -2.62 -5.59 -18.71
C ASN A 54 -3.01 -6.89 -17.96
N PRO A 55 -2.81 -8.07 -18.57
CA PRO A 55 -3.20 -9.35 -17.97
C PRO A 55 -2.37 -9.70 -16.73
N GLU A 56 -1.13 -9.20 -16.61
CA GLU A 56 -0.30 -9.44 -15.43
C GLU A 56 -0.86 -8.69 -14.22
N ASN A 57 -1.19 -7.41 -14.37
CA ASN A 57 -1.81 -6.62 -13.30
C ASN A 57 -3.16 -7.21 -12.86
N MET A 58 -3.92 -7.80 -13.79
CA MET A 58 -5.14 -8.54 -13.44
C MET A 58 -4.85 -9.78 -12.59
N ARG A 59 -3.83 -10.58 -12.94
CA ARG A 59 -3.43 -11.74 -12.12
C ARG A 59 -3.00 -11.30 -10.73
N ARG A 60 -2.17 -10.25 -10.63
CA ARG A 60 -1.73 -9.69 -9.34
C ARG A 60 -2.92 -9.18 -8.51
N PHE A 61 -3.86 -8.48 -9.12
CA PHE A 61 -5.10 -8.03 -8.45
C PHE A 61 -5.92 -9.19 -7.88
N VAL A 62 -6.16 -10.24 -8.67
CA VAL A 62 -6.89 -11.44 -8.21
C VAL A 62 -6.13 -12.13 -7.09
N ARG A 63 -4.81 -12.29 -7.22
CA ARG A 63 -3.96 -12.92 -6.20
C ARG A 63 -3.98 -12.13 -4.89
N ALA A 64 -3.91 -10.81 -4.95
CA ALA A 64 -3.95 -9.95 -3.78
C ALA A 64 -5.27 -10.08 -3.00
N ARG A 65 -6.41 -10.22 -3.70
CA ARG A 65 -7.70 -10.46 -3.06
C ARG A 65 -7.75 -11.80 -2.32
N ILE A 66 -7.12 -12.85 -2.86
CA ILE A 66 -7.02 -14.16 -2.20
C ILE A 66 -6.16 -14.04 -0.94
N LEU A 67 -4.99 -13.40 -1.04
CA LEU A 67 -4.07 -13.22 0.09
C LEU A 67 -4.71 -12.41 1.24
N LEU A 68 -5.55 -11.41 0.92
CA LEU A 68 -6.29 -10.64 1.92
C LEU A 68 -7.44 -11.39 2.59
N GLU A 69 -7.73 -12.63 2.23
CA GLU A 69 -8.63 -13.49 3.03
C GLU A 69 -7.89 -14.26 4.14
N GLU A 70 -6.56 -14.34 4.07
CA GLU A 70 -5.77 -14.97 5.12
C GLU A 70 -5.74 -14.14 6.40
N ALA A 71 -5.47 -14.79 7.54
CA ALA A 71 -5.25 -14.09 8.80
C ALA A 71 -3.90 -13.36 8.77
N ASN A 72 -3.85 -12.21 9.44
CA ASN A 72 -2.64 -11.37 9.58
C ASN A 72 -2.10 -10.79 8.27
N THR A 73 -2.87 -10.80 7.19
CA THR A 73 -2.52 -10.09 5.96
C THR A 73 -3.10 -8.68 5.96
N GLY A 74 -2.50 -7.81 5.16
CA GLY A 74 -2.90 -6.43 4.96
C GLY A 74 -2.06 -5.84 3.85
N CYS A 75 -1.87 -4.53 3.86
CA CYS A 75 -1.03 -3.88 2.85
C CYS A 75 -0.24 -2.70 3.40
N ILE A 76 0.89 -2.42 2.77
CA ILE A 76 1.58 -1.14 2.84
C ILE A 76 1.27 -0.41 1.54
N ALA A 77 0.68 0.77 1.63
CA ALA A 77 0.39 1.63 0.50
C ALA A 77 1.39 2.77 0.45
N SER A 78 1.93 3.07 -0.73
CA SER A 78 2.79 4.21 -0.98
C SER A 78 2.22 5.07 -2.10
N PHE A 79 2.12 6.36 -1.83
CA PHE A 79 1.67 7.46 -2.67
C PHE A 79 2.85 8.43 -2.84
N ASP A 80 3.72 8.14 -3.79
CA ASP A 80 4.62 9.16 -4.37
C ASP A 80 3.93 9.74 -5.62
N ASP A 81 4.35 9.36 -6.83
CA ASP A 81 3.71 9.83 -8.08
C ASP A 81 2.47 9.00 -8.46
N SER A 82 2.39 7.76 -7.95
CA SER A 82 1.29 6.84 -8.19
C SER A 82 1.08 5.93 -6.96
N LEU A 83 -0.13 5.39 -6.82
CA LEU A 83 -0.49 4.50 -5.71
C LEU A 83 0.05 3.09 -5.93
N SER A 84 1.15 2.76 -5.26
CA SER A 84 1.71 1.41 -5.18
C SER A 84 1.24 0.72 -3.90
N VAL A 85 0.75 -0.51 -4.01
CA VAL A 85 0.23 -1.26 -2.86
C VAL A 85 1.01 -2.56 -2.73
N VAL A 86 1.60 -2.83 -1.57
CA VAL A 86 2.34 -4.07 -1.31
C VAL A 86 1.61 -4.90 -0.26
N ILE A 87 1.14 -6.07 -0.65
CA ILE A 87 0.50 -7.02 0.26
C ILE A 87 1.56 -7.56 1.20
N CYS A 88 1.24 -7.52 2.49
CA CYS A 88 2.16 -7.91 3.55
C CYS A 88 1.46 -8.88 4.50
N ARG A 89 2.21 -9.86 4.99
CA ARG A 89 1.86 -10.62 6.20
C ARG A 89 2.54 -9.97 7.39
N PHE A 90 1.77 -9.57 8.37
CA PHE A 90 2.25 -8.88 9.56
C PHE A 90 2.39 -9.85 10.73
N SER A 91 3.51 -9.74 11.43
CA SER A 91 3.72 -10.38 12.73
C SER A 91 4.48 -9.43 13.64
N ARG A 92 4.55 -9.75 14.94
CA ARG A 92 5.27 -8.90 15.90
C ARG A 92 6.77 -8.79 15.62
N SER A 93 7.37 -9.83 15.04
CA SER A 93 8.82 -9.90 14.81
C SER A 93 9.23 -9.62 13.36
N GLU A 94 8.34 -9.88 12.40
CA GLU A 94 8.64 -9.75 10.97
C GLU A 94 7.40 -9.37 10.16
N HIS A 95 7.53 -8.38 9.30
CA HIS A 95 6.60 -8.03 8.23
C HIS A 95 7.14 -8.59 6.93
N GLN A 96 6.40 -9.54 6.34
CA GLN A 96 6.79 -10.24 5.13
C GLN A 96 6.08 -9.61 3.94
N LEU A 97 6.84 -9.11 2.97
CA LEU A 97 6.31 -8.67 1.69
C LEU A 97 5.92 -9.91 0.87
N LEU A 98 4.71 -9.91 0.32
CA LEU A 98 4.16 -11.04 -0.45
C LEU A 98 3.98 -10.66 -1.92
N LEU A 99 3.29 -9.55 -2.17
CA LEU A 99 2.88 -9.20 -3.53
C LEU A 99 2.77 -7.69 -3.73
N PRO A 100 3.66 -7.08 -4.50
CA PRO A 100 3.50 -5.72 -4.98
C PRO A 100 2.47 -5.59 -6.11
N LEU A 101 1.68 -4.51 -6.06
CA LEU A 101 0.73 -4.07 -7.07
C LEU A 101 1.23 -2.74 -7.65
N TRP A 102 1.72 -2.79 -8.90
CA TRP A 102 2.36 -1.67 -9.60
C TRP A 102 1.40 -0.94 -10.54
N PRO A 103 1.08 0.35 -10.30
CA PRO A 103 0.17 1.09 -11.15
C PRO A 103 0.84 1.48 -12.49
N GLY A 104 0.78 0.59 -13.48
CA GLY A 104 1.38 0.84 -14.80
C GLY A 104 2.91 0.83 -14.75
N GLU A 105 3.56 1.76 -15.46
CA GLU A 105 5.01 1.89 -15.47
C GLU A 105 5.49 2.65 -14.23
N VAL A 106 5.96 1.90 -13.23
CA VAL A 106 6.54 2.43 -11.98
C VAL A 106 7.94 1.90 -11.80
N ASP A 107 8.84 2.75 -11.30
CA ASP A 107 10.14 2.33 -10.80
C ASP A 107 9.96 1.50 -9.51
N GLN A 108 10.01 0.19 -9.68
CA GLN A 108 9.80 -0.79 -8.61
C GLN A 108 10.91 -0.68 -7.57
N THR A 109 12.16 -0.52 -8.00
CA THR A 109 13.34 -0.41 -7.12
C THR A 109 13.24 0.82 -6.22
N GLN A 110 12.92 1.98 -6.80
CA GLN A 110 12.74 3.21 -6.02
C GLN A 110 11.56 3.10 -5.05
N THR A 111 10.47 2.47 -5.46
CA THR A 111 9.29 2.28 -4.59
C THR A 111 9.61 1.36 -3.40
N LEU A 112 10.32 0.25 -3.64
CA LEU A 112 10.77 -0.65 -2.58
C LEU A 112 11.78 0.04 -1.64
N ALA A 113 12.66 0.90 -2.17
CA ALA A 113 13.58 1.71 -1.37
C ALA A 113 12.84 2.68 -0.43
N ASN A 114 11.82 3.37 -0.94
CA ASN A 114 10.98 4.26 -0.14
C ASN A 114 10.24 3.48 0.95
N LEU A 115 9.69 2.30 0.62
CA LEU A 115 9.04 1.44 1.59
C LEU A 115 9.99 1.00 2.71
N ARG A 116 11.22 0.58 2.39
CA ARG A 116 12.21 0.19 3.41
C ARG A 116 12.57 1.34 4.33
N ARG A 117 12.78 2.53 3.77
CA ARG A 117 13.07 3.74 4.55
C ARG A 117 11.91 4.07 5.49
N TRP A 118 10.69 4.12 4.96
CA TRP A 118 9.49 4.36 5.77
C TRP A 118 9.34 3.30 6.88
N HIS A 119 9.50 2.02 6.55
CA HIS A 119 9.37 0.95 7.53
C HIS A 119 10.42 1.07 8.65
N ARG A 120 11.67 1.43 8.32
CA ARG A 120 12.70 1.72 9.32
C ARG A 120 12.35 2.90 10.22
N GLU A 121 11.73 3.94 9.68
CA GLU A 121 11.27 5.11 10.45
C GLU A 121 10.12 4.74 11.41
N GLN A 122 9.22 3.84 11.01
CA GLN A 122 8.05 3.46 11.81
C GLN A 122 8.32 2.30 12.80
N PHE A 123 9.15 1.34 12.43
CA PHE A 123 9.38 0.09 13.17
C PHE A 123 10.87 -0.15 13.50
N GLY A 124 11.73 0.86 13.33
CA GLY A 124 13.15 0.77 13.68
C GLY A 124 13.41 0.49 15.16
N GLY A 125 14.62 0.04 15.47
CA GLY A 125 15.02 -0.35 16.83
C GLY A 125 14.60 -1.79 17.15
N ASP A 126 13.76 -1.95 18.17
CA ASP A 126 13.25 -3.26 18.64
C ASP A 126 11.94 -3.69 17.95
N GLY A 127 11.51 -2.97 16.91
CA GLY A 127 10.29 -3.27 16.16
C GLY A 127 10.43 -4.45 15.20
N ALA A 128 9.34 -4.78 14.51
CA ALA A 128 9.30 -5.88 13.55
C ALA A 128 10.28 -5.62 12.39
N ARG A 129 11.00 -6.65 11.94
CA ARG A 129 11.87 -6.58 10.75
C ARG A 129 11.05 -6.55 9.47
N LEU A 130 11.63 -6.06 8.37
CA LEU A 130 11.03 -6.14 7.04
C LEU A 130 11.74 -7.20 6.20
N SER A 131 10.98 -8.03 5.49
CA SER A 131 11.52 -9.18 4.75
C SER A 131 10.88 -9.32 3.38
N GLY A 132 11.70 -9.33 2.32
CA GLY A 132 11.28 -9.61 0.94
C GLY A 132 11.41 -11.08 0.51
N LYS A 133 11.79 -11.98 1.43
CA LYS A 133 12.02 -13.40 1.10
C LYS A 133 10.80 -14.14 0.56
N HIS A 134 9.60 -13.62 0.85
CA HIS A 134 8.32 -14.25 0.51
C HIS A 134 7.61 -13.57 -0.66
N ILE A 135 8.29 -12.66 -1.37
CA ILE A 135 7.75 -12.03 -2.57
C ILE A 135 7.52 -13.12 -3.63
N GLU A 136 6.29 -13.21 -4.13
CA GLU A 136 5.87 -14.30 -5.03
C GLU A 136 6.44 -14.18 -6.44
N SER A 137 6.69 -12.96 -6.93
CA SER A 137 7.23 -12.70 -8.26
C SER A 137 8.76 -12.73 -8.25
N PRO A 138 9.41 -13.51 -9.12
CA PRO A 138 10.88 -13.51 -9.24
C PRO A 138 11.48 -12.14 -9.60
N GLU A 139 10.79 -11.35 -10.42
CA GLU A 139 11.24 -10.02 -10.83
C GLU A 139 11.25 -9.04 -9.66
N ASP A 140 10.15 -8.99 -8.90
CA ASP A 140 10.05 -8.14 -7.71
C ASP A 140 11.03 -8.60 -6.61
N GLN A 141 11.28 -9.91 -6.52
CA GLN A 141 12.26 -10.47 -5.59
C GLN A 141 13.69 -10.11 -5.99
N ALA A 142 14.01 -10.09 -7.30
CA ALA A 142 15.29 -9.59 -7.79
C ALA A 142 15.45 -8.10 -7.48
N ALA A 143 14.44 -7.28 -7.77
CA ALA A 143 14.44 -5.85 -7.44
C ALA A 143 14.62 -5.60 -5.94
N TRP A 144 14.03 -6.43 -5.09
CA TRP A 144 14.25 -6.37 -3.64
C TRP A 144 15.70 -6.69 -3.23
N ASN A 145 16.29 -7.72 -3.83
CA ASN A 145 17.64 -8.19 -3.48
C ASN A 145 18.74 -7.27 -4.03
N ASP A 146 18.55 -6.67 -5.20
CA ASP A 146 19.52 -5.77 -5.82
C ASP A 146 19.76 -4.50 -4.98
N MET A 147 18.84 -4.18 -4.07
CA MET A 147 18.99 -3.07 -3.13
C MET A 147 19.85 -3.39 -1.89
N ASP A 148 20.20 -4.66 -1.68
CA ASP A 148 21.07 -5.10 -0.56
C ASP A 148 22.56 -5.17 -0.97
N VAL A 149 22.89 -4.77 -2.20
CA VAL A 149 24.27 -4.59 -2.72
C VAL A 149 24.64 -3.11 -2.67
#